data_AF-E9FRQ3-F1
#
_entry.id   AF-E9FRQ3-F1
#
_cell.length_a   1.000
_cell.length_b   1.000
_cell.length_c   1.000
_cell.angle_alpha   90.00
_cell.angle_beta   90.00
_cell.angle_gamma   90.00
#
_symmetry.space_group_name_H-M   'P 1'
#
loop_
_entity.id
_entity.type
_entity.pdbx_description
1 polymer ?
#
loop_
_entity_poly.entity_id
_entity_poly.type
_entity_poly.pdbx_seq_one_letter_code
_entity_poly.pdbx_strand_id
1 'polypeptide(L)'
;MSRFVMTIFFLLVACLALIVPGSAAPPRRPMLVDLDDPDSVMEVITRLERSLLRNSDYEHQKRGVDFGLGRGYSGSQAAKHLMGLAAANYAIGPGRKRRDTTESTPEDVKTGAIN
;
A
#
# COMPACT_ATOMS: atom_id res chain seq x y z
N MET A 1 24.39 -44.53 -27.36
CA MET A 1 25.01 -44.28 -26.04
C MET A 1 25.69 -42.92 -25.93
N SER A 2 26.57 -42.52 -26.86
CA SER A 2 27.30 -41.24 -26.78
C SER A 2 26.42 -39.98 -26.63
N ARG A 3 25.29 -39.88 -27.35
CA ARG A 3 24.39 -38.69 -27.27
C ARG A 3 23.71 -38.54 -25.92
N PHE A 4 23.34 -39.67 -25.30
CA PHE A 4 22.68 -39.70 -23.99
C PHE A 4 23.65 -39.32 -22.86
N VAL A 5 24.91 -39.75 -22.98
CA VAL A 5 25.98 -39.40 -22.03
C VAL A 5 26.31 -37.90 -22.13
N MET A 6 26.38 -37.36 -23.35
CA MET A 6 26.57 -35.92 -23.57
C MET A 6 25.43 -35.07 -22.98
N THR A 7 24.17 -35.46 -23.15
CA THR A 7 23.03 -34.71 -22.59
C THR A 7 23.03 -34.69 -21.06
N ILE A 8 23.38 -35.82 -20.42
CA ILE A 8 23.48 -35.89 -18.96
C ILE A 8 24.63 -35.01 -18.45
N PHE A 9 25.76 -35.03 -19.15
CA PHE A 9 26.91 -34.20 -18.83
C PHE A 9 26.58 -32.70 -18.90
N PHE A 10 25.94 -32.25 -19.98
CA PHE A 10 25.51 -30.85 -20.10
C PHE A 10 24.48 -30.44 -19.04
N LEU A 11 23.56 -31.35 -18.68
CA LEU A 11 22.58 -31.09 -17.62
C LEU A 11 23.25 -30.98 -16.24
N LEU A 12 24.26 -31.81 -15.96
CA LEU A 12 25.02 -31.74 -14.71
C LEU A 12 25.79 -30.42 -14.57
N VAL A 13 26.45 -29.97 -15.65
CA VAL A 13 27.18 -28.70 -15.67
C VAL A 13 26.23 -27.51 -15.49
N ALA A 14 25.05 -27.55 -16.12
CA ALA A 14 24.01 -26.52 -15.94
C ALA A 14 23.48 -26.48 -14.50
N CYS A 15 23.22 -27.64 -13.88
CA CYS A 15 22.83 -27.71 -12.47
C CYS A 15 23.91 -27.15 -11.53
N LEU A 16 25.18 -27.44 -11.80
CA LEU A 16 26.29 -26.93 -10.99
C LEU A 16 26.41 -25.40 -11.06
N ALA A 17 26.15 -24.81 -12.23
CA ALA A 17 26.17 -23.36 -12.44
C ALA A 17 25.05 -22.61 -11.68
N LEU A 18 23.97 -23.30 -11.29
CA LEU A 18 22.88 -22.71 -10.50
C LEU A 18 23.18 -22.60 -9.00
N ILE A 19 24.27 -23.21 -8.51
CA ILE A 19 24.63 -23.22 -7.09
C ILE A 19 25.43 -21.98 -6.68
N VAL A 20 25.74 -21.07 -7.61
CA VAL A 20 26.48 -19.84 -7.28
C VAL A 20 25.66 -19.02 -6.29
N PRO A 21 26.11 -18.85 -5.03
CA PRO A 21 25.42 -17.98 -4.09
C PRO A 21 25.53 -16.55 -4.62
N GLY A 22 24.37 -16.02 -5.04
CA GLY A 22 24.25 -14.65 -5.49
C GLY A 22 24.83 -13.71 -4.43
N SER A 23 25.71 -12.82 -4.90
CA SER A 23 26.38 -11.74 -4.16
C SER A 23 25.58 -11.30 -2.93
N ALA A 24 26.16 -11.53 -1.75
CA ALA A 24 25.59 -11.11 -0.48
C ALA A 24 25.36 -9.59 -0.51
N ALA A 25 24.10 -9.18 -0.43
CA ALA A 25 23.73 -7.77 -0.37
C ALA A 25 24.42 -7.11 0.84
N PRO A 26 24.94 -5.87 0.70
CA PRO A 26 25.65 -5.20 1.78
C PRO A 26 24.74 -5.03 3.01
N PRO A 27 25.32 -5.06 4.23
CA PRO A 27 24.56 -4.89 5.46
C PRO A 27 23.87 -3.54 5.46
N ARG A 28 22.53 -3.55 5.34
CA ARG A 28 21.70 -2.36 5.50
C ARG A 28 21.74 -1.96 6.96
N ARG A 29 22.44 -0.87 7.28
CA ARG A 29 22.35 -0.25 8.61
C ARG A 29 20.90 0.23 8.78
N PRO A 30 20.19 -0.20 9.83
CA PRO A 30 18.91 0.41 10.15
C PRO A 30 19.18 1.86 10.49
N MET A 31 18.54 2.77 9.76
CA MET A 31 18.49 4.18 10.14
C MET A 31 17.59 4.26 11.36
N LEU A 32 18.20 4.18 12.55
CA LEU A 32 17.50 4.32 13.81
C LEU A 32 17.18 5.81 13.97
N VAL A 33 15.94 6.16 13.68
CA VAL A 33 15.40 7.49 13.95
C VAL A 33 14.89 7.46 15.37
N ASP A 34 15.46 8.32 16.21
CA ASP A 34 14.90 8.57 17.54
C ASP A 34 13.60 9.37 17.37
N LEU A 35 12.47 8.81 17.83
CA LEU A 35 11.15 9.43 17.71
C LEU A 35 10.82 10.35 18.89
N ASP A 36 11.59 10.28 19.98
CA ASP A 36 11.40 11.14 21.14
C ASP A 36 12.01 12.54 20.91
N ASP A 37 12.88 12.67 19.90
CA ASP A 37 13.47 13.94 19.47
C ASP A 37 12.76 14.52 18.23
N PRO A 38 11.98 15.62 18.38
CA PRO A 38 11.23 16.21 17.27
C PRO A 38 12.13 16.80 16.18
N ASP A 39 13.35 17.22 16.51
CA ASP A 39 14.28 17.83 15.57
C ASP A 39 14.85 16.78 14.60
N SER A 40 15.21 15.59 15.12
CA SER A 40 15.57 14.41 14.33
C SER A 40 14.46 14.02 13.34
N VAL A 41 13.20 13.98 13.79
CA VAL A 41 12.06 13.65 12.92
C VAL A 41 11.91 14.70 11.81
N MET A 42 12.05 15.99 12.14
CA MET A 42 11.98 17.05 11.15
C MET A 42 13.12 17.01 10.14
N GLU A 43 14.33 16.63 10.56
CA GLU A 43 15.45 16.43 9.64
C GLU A 43 15.14 15.30 8.64
N VAL A 44 14.57 14.19 9.10
CA VAL A 44 14.19 13.07 8.24
C VAL A 44 13.07 13.46 7.28
N ILE A 45 12.04 14.17 7.75
CA ILE A 45 10.93 14.65 6.92
C ILE A 45 11.43 15.62 5.86
N THR A 46 12.25 16.60 6.22
CA THR A 46 12.79 17.58 5.25
C THR A 46 13.76 16.95 4.25
N ARG A 47 14.49 15.89 4.65
CA ARG A 47 15.31 15.09 3.73
C ARG A 47 14.43 14.30 2.76
N LEU A 48 13.34 13.72 3.24
CA LEU A 48 12.39 12.98 2.42
C LEU A 48 11.67 13.90 1.44
N GLU A 49 11.21 15.06 1.89
CA GLU A 49 10.56 16.07 1.06
C GLU A 49 11.47 16.52 -0.09
N ARG A 50 12.74 16.86 0.21
CA ARG A 50 13.74 17.19 -0.82
C ARG A 50 13.98 16.05 -1.81
N SER A 51 13.96 14.80 -1.33
CA SER A 51 14.11 13.62 -2.18
C SER A 51 12.90 13.41 -3.11
N LEU A 52 11.69 13.69 -2.62
CA LEU A 52 10.45 13.59 -3.38
C LEU A 52 10.34 14.70 -4.43
N LEU A 53 10.61 15.95 -4.05
CA LEU A 53 10.62 17.10 -4.97
C LEU A 53 11.68 16.97 -6.06
N ARG A 54 12.84 16.39 -5.74
CA ARG A 54 13.89 16.12 -6.73
C ARG A 54 13.53 14.97 -7.69
N ASN A 55 12.65 14.07 -7.27
CA ASN A 55 12.15 12.97 -8.11
C ASN A 55 10.86 13.32 -8.86
N SER A 56 10.12 14.38 -8.47
CA SER A 56 8.90 14.78 -9.17
C SER A 56 9.17 15.38 -10.56
N ASP A 57 10.38 15.86 -10.84
CA ASP A 57 10.77 16.28 -12.21
C ASP A 57 10.78 15.11 -13.21
N TYR A 58 10.67 13.86 -12.74
CA TYR A 58 10.45 12.66 -13.56
C TYR A 58 8.94 12.36 -13.73
N GLU A 59 8.20 13.33 -14.27
CA GLU A 59 6.74 13.30 -14.53
C GLU A 59 6.23 12.18 -15.48
N HIS A 60 7.00 11.13 -15.79
CA HIS A 60 6.55 10.05 -16.68
C HIS A 60 6.89 8.62 -16.25
N GLN A 61 7.48 8.41 -15.07
CA GLN A 61 7.51 7.07 -14.49
C GLN A 61 6.54 7.03 -13.32
N LYS A 62 5.37 6.44 -13.55
CA LYS A 62 4.42 5.95 -12.54
C LYS A 62 5.03 4.87 -11.63
N ARG A 63 6.28 5.02 -11.23
CA ARG A 63 6.92 4.26 -10.17
C ARG A 63 6.51 4.94 -8.88
N GLY A 64 5.28 4.64 -8.46
CA GLY A 64 4.82 4.98 -7.11
C GLY A 64 5.89 4.54 -6.12
N VAL A 65 6.26 5.44 -5.21
CA VAL A 65 7.18 5.15 -4.12
C VAL A 65 6.56 4.03 -3.28
N ASP A 66 7.06 2.80 -3.45
CA ASP A 66 6.61 1.66 -2.64
C ASP A 66 7.27 1.74 -1.26
N PHE A 67 6.51 2.23 -0.29
CA PHE A 67 6.88 2.21 1.13
C PHE A 67 6.88 0.79 1.73
N GLY A 68 6.65 -0.26 0.93
CA GLY A 68 6.59 -1.64 1.38
C GLY A 68 5.29 -1.95 2.14
N LEU A 69 4.31 -1.05 2.13
CA LEU A 69 3.01 -1.21 2.79
C LEU A 69 2.17 -2.34 2.18
N GLY A 70 2.57 -2.90 1.03
CA GLY A 70 1.94 -4.08 0.44
C GLY A 70 2.50 -5.41 0.94
N ARG A 71 3.59 -5.42 1.71
CA ARG A 71 4.34 -6.64 2.06
C ARG A 71 4.74 -6.73 3.52
N GLY A 72 4.80 -7.96 4.04
CA GLY A 72 5.28 -8.27 5.38
C GLY A 72 4.48 -7.62 6.51
N TYR A 73 5.15 -7.41 7.65
CA TYR A 73 4.55 -6.89 8.88
C TYR A 73 3.97 -5.47 8.70
N SER A 74 4.74 -4.56 8.08
CA SER A 74 4.31 -3.18 7.82
C SER A 74 3.02 -3.13 6.99
N GLY A 75 2.87 -4.01 6.00
CA GLY A 75 1.65 -4.05 5.20
C GLY A 75 0.43 -4.60 5.92
N SER A 76 0.59 -5.62 6.76
CA SER A 76 -0.50 -6.11 7.61
C SER A 76 -0.98 -5.06 8.64
N GLN A 77 -0.07 -4.21 9.15
CA GLN A 77 -0.42 -3.07 10.00
C GLN A 77 -1.18 -2.00 9.23
N ALA A 78 -0.70 -1.62 8.04
CA ALA A 78 -1.37 -0.66 7.18
C ALA A 78 -2.77 -1.15 6.76
N ALA A 79 -2.92 -2.44 6.45
CA ALA A 79 -4.20 -3.05 6.11
C ALA A 79 -5.19 -3.02 7.29
N LYS A 80 -4.75 -3.37 8.51
CA LYS A 80 -5.59 -3.26 9.72
C LYS A 80 -6.04 -1.82 9.97
N HIS A 81 -5.12 -0.87 9.80
CA HIS A 81 -5.42 0.54 9.97
C HIS A 81 -6.46 1.03 8.96
N LEU A 82 -6.29 0.68 7.67
CA LEU A 82 -7.25 1.00 6.61
C LEU A 82 -8.61 0.33 6.84
N MET A 83 -8.63 -0.92 7.29
CA MET A 83 -9.87 -1.63 7.63
C MET A 83 -10.60 -0.96 8.80
N GLY A 84 -9.87 -0.51 9.82
CA GLY A 84 -10.43 0.24 10.95
C GLY A 84 -11.02 1.58 10.52
N LEU A 85 -10.30 2.33 9.68
CA LEU A 85 -10.81 3.58 9.08
C LEU A 85 -12.06 3.33 8.25
N ALA A 86 -12.08 2.27 7.43
CA ALA A 86 -13.24 1.93 6.62
C ALA A 86 -14.45 1.52 7.49
N ALA A 87 -14.22 0.75 8.56
CA ALA A 87 -15.26 0.37 9.50
C ALA A 87 -15.83 1.59 10.26
N ALA A 88 -14.97 2.55 10.64
CA ALA A 88 -15.40 3.80 11.27
C ALA A 88 -16.20 4.70 10.30
N ASN A 89 -15.80 4.74 9.03
CA ASN A 89 -16.50 5.49 7.99
C ASN A 89 -17.73 4.76 7.43
N TYR A 90 -18.02 3.54 7.89
CA TYR A 90 -19.14 2.76 7.38
C TYR A 90 -20.46 3.46 7.70
N ALA A 91 -21.24 3.73 6.66
CA ALA A 91 -22.49 4.50 6.74
C ALA A 91 -23.53 3.91 7.70
N ILE A 92 -23.39 2.62 8.04
CA ILE A 92 -24.25 1.86 8.95
C ILE A 92 -23.41 1.25 10.10
N GLY A 93 -22.36 1.95 10.53
CA GLY A 93 -21.55 1.54 11.69
C GLY A 93 -22.38 1.49 12.98
N PRO A 94 -22.06 0.59 13.92
CA PRO A 94 -22.76 0.48 15.19
C PRO A 94 -22.76 1.82 15.93
N GLY A 95 -23.93 2.25 16.42
CA GLY A 95 -24.13 3.56 17.08
C GLY A 95 -24.70 4.67 16.17
N ARG A 96 -24.72 4.47 14.84
CA ARG A 96 -25.36 5.43 13.93
C ARG A 96 -26.87 5.16 13.86
N LYS A 97 -27.68 6.04 14.49
CA LYS A 97 -29.15 5.99 14.37
C LYS A 97 -29.51 6.04 12.89
N ARG A 98 -30.25 5.02 12.42
CA ARG A 98 -30.89 5.09 11.11
C ARG A 98 -31.82 6.29 11.17
N ARG A 99 -31.61 7.27 10.28
CA ARG A 99 -32.59 8.32 10.09
C ARG A 99 -33.76 7.63 9.43
N ASP A 100 -34.74 7.23 10.23
CA ASP A 100 -36.03 6.79 9.74
C ASP A 100 -36.59 8.01 8.99
N THR A 101 -36.55 7.94 7.66
CA THR A 101 -37.32 8.82 6.80
C THR A 101 -38.79 8.49 7.03
N THR A 102 -39.34 8.95 8.15
CA THR A 102 -40.77 9.22 8.25
C THR A 102 -41.00 10.48 7.41
N GLU A 103 -41.14 10.26 6.11
CA GLU A 103 -41.75 11.21 5.20
C GLU A 103 -43.20 11.38 5.66
N SER A 104 -43.40 12.38 6.51
CA SER A 104 -44.74 12.94 6.73
C SER A 104 -45.05 13.73 5.48
N THR A 105 -45.70 13.09 4.50
CA THR A 105 -46.28 13.77 3.34
C THR A 105 -47.33 14.76 3.87
N PRO A 106 -47.14 16.08 3.73
CA PRO A 106 -48.18 17.05 3.98
C PRO A 106 -48.89 17.37 2.66
N GLU A 107 -50.22 17.43 2.73
CA GLU A 107 -51.10 18.14 1.79
C GLU A 107 -51.37 17.53 0.40
N ASP A 108 -52.46 16.77 0.32
CA ASP A 108 -53.31 16.74 -0.88
C ASP A 108 -54.41 17.82 -0.74
N VAL A 109 -54.09 19.07 -1.08
CA VAL A 109 -55.10 20.09 -1.41
C VAL A 109 -55.53 19.84 -2.86
N LYS A 110 -56.66 19.17 -3.03
CA LYS A 110 -57.36 19.06 -4.31
C LYS A 110 -58.69 19.79 -4.19
N THR A 111 -58.82 20.95 -4.83
CA THR A 111 -59.98 21.36 -5.64
C THR A 111 -59.74 22.77 -6.17
N GLY A 112 -59.34 22.85 -7.45
CA GLY A 112 -59.49 24.04 -8.28
C GLY A 112 -60.33 23.65 -9.47
N ALA A 113 -61.65 23.66 -9.30
CA ALA A 113 -62.61 23.47 -10.37
C ALA A 113 -62.76 24.77 -11.16
N ILE A 114 -62.55 24.64 -12.46
CA ILE A 114 -63.13 25.39 -13.57
C ILE A 114 -64.41 26.20 -13.23
N ASN A 115 -64.31 27.53 -13.28
CA ASN A 115 -65.17 28.45 -14.06
C ASN A 115 -64.66 29.88 -13.91
#